data_AF-A0AAN4Y9D5-F1
#
_entry.id   AF-A0AAN4Y9D5-F1
#
_cell.length_a   1.000
_cell.length_b   1.000
_cell.length_c   1.000
_cell.angle_alpha   90.00
_cell.angle_beta   90.00
_cell.angle_gamma   90.00
#
_symmetry.space_group_name_H-M   'P 1'
#
loop_
_entity.id
_entity.type
_entity.pdbx_description
1 polymer ?
#
loop_
_entity_poly.entity_id
_entity_poly.type
_entity_poly.pdbx_seq_one_letter_code
_entity_poly.pdbx_strand_id
1 'polypeptide(L)'
;MEGRLIWKENEAGKETKNQITHSESSIVQSIPRAVSKLKQNKIRIAVSIDLDAVSGWLGTGKPSFPFLSDLQMLTNPLQQPGQHPDNILADYSSGFFAAKVGVPRLLRMLKKLNLADRCTWFIPGHSAESFPEEVQQVVESGCEIGLHGYAHEGAYQLTVEQERDVLTRCIDIATKLTGKKPVGYRAPLYQLRESTLDLLEEYGFEYGKSSFLFHSDNPPY
;
A
#
# COMPACT_ATOMS: atom_id res chain seq x y z
N MET A 1 -6.33 20.66 4.05
CA MET A 1 -7.64 21.02 4.62
C MET A 1 -8.24 22.08 3.72
N GLU A 2 -9.29 21.74 3.00
CA GLU A 2 -10.44 22.60 2.65
C GLU A 2 -11.28 21.82 1.64
N GLY A 3 -12.43 21.30 2.08
CA GLY A 3 -13.44 20.71 1.20
C GLY A 3 -14.68 21.59 1.23
N ARG A 4 -15.03 22.21 0.10
CA ARG A 4 -16.34 22.84 -0.10
C ARG A 4 -17.37 21.78 -0.47
N LEU A 5 -18.50 21.77 0.21
CA LEU A 5 -19.71 21.07 -0.21
C LEU A 5 -20.46 21.95 -1.21
N ILE A 6 -20.65 21.45 -2.44
CA ILE A 6 -21.56 22.04 -3.43
C ILE A 6 -22.78 21.13 -3.49
N TRP A 7 -23.91 21.59 -2.94
CA TRP A 7 -25.22 21.00 -3.23
C TRP A 7 -25.75 21.57 -4.55
N LYS A 8 -26.35 20.72 -5.39
CA LYS A 8 -27.12 21.17 -6.56
C LYS A 8 -28.53 21.54 -6.11
N GLU A 9 -29.00 22.71 -6.50
CA GLU A 9 -30.34 23.27 -6.17
C GLU A 9 -31.54 22.37 -6.55
N ASN A 10 -31.32 21.31 -7.32
CA ASN A 10 -32.38 20.42 -7.80
C ASN A 10 -32.67 19.22 -6.86
N GLU A 11 -31.95 19.09 -5.74
CA GLU A 11 -32.15 18.04 -4.74
C GLU A 11 -32.93 18.52 -3.50
N ALA A 12 -33.31 19.80 -3.45
CA ALA A 12 -34.26 20.31 -2.47
C ALA A 12 -35.71 19.99 -2.93
N GLY A 13 -36.47 19.34 -2.04
CA GLY A 13 -37.79 18.78 -2.32
C GLY A 13 -38.74 19.76 -3.03
N LYS A 14 -39.35 19.30 -4.12
CA LYS A 14 -40.43 20.01 -4.80
C LYS A 14 -41.64 20.09 -3.87
N GLU A 15 -42.00 21.30 -3.44
CA GLU A 15 -43.24 21.59 -2.74
C GLU A 15 -44.44 21.36 -3.67
N THR A 16 -45.18 20.28 -3.46
CA THR A 16 -46.50 20.06 -4.05
C THR A 16 -47.52 20.95 -3.32
N LYS A 17 -48.03 21.97 -4.01
CA LYS A 17 -49.17 22.79 -3.57
C LYS A 17 -50.39 21.91 -3.37
N ASN A 18 -50.85 21.74 -2.13
CA ASN A 18 -52.19 21.26 -1.83
C ASN A 18 -52.96 22.32 -1.04
N GLN A 19 -54.11 22.70 -1.60
CA GLN A 19 -55.08 23.61 -1.00
C GLN A 19 -55.61 23.02 0.31
N ILE A 20 -55.56 23.81 1.39
CA ILE A 20 -56.10 23.43 2.70
C ILE A 20 -57.54 23.93 2.78
N THR A 21 -58.51 23.00 2.81
CA THR A 21 -59.86 23.26 3.31
C THR A 21 -60.01 22.53 4.64
N HIS A 22 -60.35 23.27 5.70
CA HIS A 22 -60.52 22.73 7.05
C HIS A 22 -61.80 21.88 7.17
N SER A 23 -61.67 20.69 7.76
CA SER A 23 -62.71 20.05 8.56
C SER A 23 -62.09 19.04 9.53
N GLU A 24 -62.42 19.14 10.82
CA GLU A 24 -61.98 18.23 11.87
C GLU A 24 -62.56 16.81 11.68
N SER A 25 -61.73 15.77 11.76
CA SER A 25 -62.14 14.50 12.38
C SER A 25 -60.93 13.61 12.72
N SER A 26 -61.08 12.90 13.84
CA SER A 26 -60.20 11.91 14.45
C SER A 26 -59.61 10.88 13.49
N ILE A 27 -58.30 10.62 13.61
CA ILE A 27 -57.64 9.30 13.55
C ILE A 27 -56.26 9.47 14.22
N VAL A 28 -56.06 8.84 15.38
CA VAL A 28 -54.71 8.57 15.89
C VAL A 28 -54.14 7.45 15.02
N GLN A 29 -53.45 7.82 13.94
CA GLN A 29 -52.67 6.88 13.16
C GLN A 29 -51.33 6.70 13.86
N SER A 30 -51.13 5.55 14.48
CA SER A 30 -49.83 5.12 14.96
C SER A 30 -48.88 5.07 13.76
N ILE A 31 -47.88 5.96 13.75
CA ILE A 31 -46.83 5.96 12.73
C ILE A 31 -46.09 4.62 12.86
N PRO A 32 -46.07 3.75 11.83
CA PRO A 32 -45.24 2.56 11.87
C PRO A 32 -43.79 3.02 11.92
N ARG A 33 -43.09 2.74 13.02
CA ARG A 33 -41.64 2.97 13.13
C ARG A 33 -40.90 1.89 12.34
N ALA A 34 -41.13 1.82 11.05
CA ALA A 34 -40.25 1.12 10.14
C ALA A 34 -39.07 2.06 9.85
N VAL A 35 -38.11 2.10 10.78
CA VAL A 35 -36.76 2.56 10.45
C VAL A 35 -36.26 1.56 9.41
N SER A 36 -36.36 1.91 8.13
CA SER A 36 -35.65 1.20 7.07
C SER A 36 -34.20 1.04 7.55
N LYS A 37 -33.71 -0.19 7.66
CA LYS A 37 -32.29 -0.43 8.00
C LYS A 37 -31.47 0.50 7.13
N LEU A 38 -30.77 1.45 7.74
CA LEU A 38 -29.86 2.34 7.03
C LEU A 38 -28.95 1.45 6.19
N LYS A 39 -28.85 1.74 4.89
CA LYS A 39 -27.98 1.02 3.97
C LYS A 39 -26.56 1.18 4.51
N GLN A 40 -26.06 0.16 5.20
CA GLN A 40 -24.71 0.18 5.76
C GLN A 40 -23.74 0.12 4.58
N ASN A 41 -23.13 1.27 4.26
CA ASN A 41 -22.06 1.32 3.28
C ASN A 41 -20.91 0.45 3.81
N LYS A 42 -20.56 -0.60 3.06
CA LYS A 42 -19.43 -1.47 3.42
C LYS A 42 -18.15 -0.74 3.04
N ILE A 43 -17.48 -0.14 4.01
CA ILE A 43 -16.13 0.42 3.84
C ILE A 43 -15.13 -0.68 4.17
N ARG A 44 -14.24 -0.99 3.21
CA ARG A 44 -13.10 -1.88 3.44
C ARG A 44 -11.88 -1.01 3.74
N ILE A 45 -11.20 -1.31 4.84
CA ILE A 45 -9.98 -0.64 5.25
C ILE A 45 -8.90 -1.71 5.28
N ALA A 46 -7.78 -1.45 4.60
CA ALA A 46 -6.61 -2.31 4.61
C ALA A 46 -5.40 -1.50 5.07
N VAL A 47 -4.53 -2.14 5.86
CA VAL A 47 -3.27 -1.56 6.32
C VAL A 47 -2.14 -2.39 5.73
N SER A 48 -1.22 -1.72 5.07
CA SER A 48 -0.02 -2.35 4.52
C SER A 48 1.24 -1.63 5.00
N ILE A 49 2.30 -2.38 5.26
CA ILE A 49 3.59 -1.86 5.72
C ILE A 49 4.68 -2.27 4.73
N ASP A 50 5.55 -1.33 4.38
CA ASP A 50 6.71 -1.60 3.53
C ASP A 50 7.94 -1.64 4.44
N LEU A 51 8.63 -2.79 4.47
CA LEU A 51 9.81 -3.00 5.33
C LEU A 51 11.10 -2.69 4.56
N ASP A 52 11.27 -1.44 4.17
CA ASP A 52 12.42 -1.00 3.36
C ASP A 52 13.74 -1.20 4.09
N ALA A 53 13.78 -0.90 5.40
CA ALA A 53 14.95 -1.04 6.27
C ALA A 53 16.25 -0.55 5.60
N VAL A 54 17.27 -1.41 5.54
CA VAL A 54 18.54 -1.09 4.88
C VAL A 54 18.40 -1.07 3.36
N SER A 55 17.55 -1.92 2.77
CA SER A 55 17.36 -1.97 1.32
C SER A 55 16.87 -0.65 0.73
N GLY A 56 16.00 0.10 1.43
CA GLY A 56 15.57 1.42 0.96
C GLY A 56 16.75 2.35 0.65
N TRP A 57 17.80 2.32 1.48
CA TRP A 57 19.01 3.12 1.28
C TRP A 57 19.93 2.57 0.19
N LEU A 58 19.89 1.26 -0.08
CA LEU A 58 20.66 0.62 -1.15
C LEU A 58 20.06 0.95 -2.53
N GLY A 59 18.79 0.65 -2.76
CA GLY A 59 18.17 0.80 -4.09
C GLY A 59 17.69 2.23 -4.41
N THR A 60 17.24 2.98 -3.41
CA THR A 60 16.71 4.34 -3.61
C THR A 60 17.75 5.43 -3.42
N GLY A 61 18.59 5.26 -2.39
CA GLY A 61 19.39 6.36 -1.86
C GLY A 61 18.65 7.29 -0.91
N LYS A 62 19.30 8.40 -0.54
CA LYS A 62 18.66 9.51 0.18
C LYS A 62 17.44 10.01 -0.58
N PRO A 63 16.28 10.22 0.09
CA PRO A 63 15.17 10.94 -0.51
C PRO A 63 15.59 12.41 -0.67
N SER A 64 16.20 12.75 -1.78
CA SER A 64 16.27 14.12 -2.26
C SER A 64 14.83 14.58 -2.46
N PHE A 65 14.42 15.63 -1.74
CA PHE A 65 13.07 16.20 -1.72
C PHE A 65 12.30 16.04 -3.05
N PRO A 66 10.98 15.76 -3.01
CA PRO A 66 10.17 15.38 -4.18
C PRO A 66 10.01 16.45 -5.27
N PHE A 67 10.72 17.58 -5.18
CA PHE A 67 10.61 18.70 -6.12
C PHE A 67 11.85 18.87 -7.03
N LEU A 68 12.94 18.10 -6.83
CA LEU A 68 14.19 18.29 -7.58
C LEU A 68 14.72 17.03 -8.30
N SER A 69 14.08 15.87 -8.14
CA SER A 69 14.58 14.59 -8.67
C SER A 69 14.56 14.49 -10.20
N ASP A 70 13.60 15.13 -10.87
CA ASP A 70 13.39 14.92 -12.31
C ASP A 70 14.53 15.49 -13.16
N LEU A 71 15.20 16.56 -12.69
CA LEU A 71 16.30 17.20 -13.43
C LEU A 71 17.64 16.48 -13.22
N GLN A 72 17.83 15.82 -12.06
CA GLN A 72 19.06 15.10 -11.75
C GLN A 72 19.12 13.71 -12.41
N MET A 73 17.98 13.02 -12.54
CA MET A 73 17.92 11.73 -13.26
C MET A 73 18.20 11.86 -14.76
N LEU A 74 17.86 12.98 -15.38
CA LEU A 74 18.14 13.25 -16.80
C LEU A 74 19.61 13.59 -17.09
N THR A 75 20.39 13.97 -16.08
CA THR A 75 21.75 14.49 -16.26
C THR A 75 22.85 13.50 -15.90
N ASN A 76 22.51 12.34 -15.32
CA ASN A 76 23.52 11.38 -14.90
C ASN A 76 23.11 9.91 -15.17
N PRO A 77 23.22 9.43 -16.42
CA PRO A 77 22.79 8.08 -16.83
C PRO A 77 23.68 6.93 -16.28
N LEU A 78 24.60 7.21 -15.34
CA LEU A 78 25.56 6.25 -14.78
C LEU A 78 25.33 5.94 -13.30
N GLN A 79 24.17 6.30 -12.73
CA GLN A 79 23.86 5.94 -11.36
C GLN A 79 23.59 4.44 -11.28
N GLN A 80 24.65 3.68 -10.99
CA GLN A 80 24.62 2.24 -10.73
C GLN A 80 23.55 1.93 -9.67
N PRO A 81 22.76 0.86 -9.82
CA PRO A 81 21.85 0.43 -8.76
C PRO A 81 22.67 0.10 -7.50
N GLY A 82 22.28 0.61 -6.33
CA GLY A 82 22.77 0.08 -5.06
C GLY A 82 23.54 1.00 -4.10
N GLN A 83 23.78 2.29 -4.39
CA GLN A 83 24.35 3.21 -3.41
C GLN A 83 24.21 4.66 -3.88
N HIS A 84 23.55 5.53 -3.10
CA HIS A 84 23.63 6.97 -3.37
C HIS A 84 24.95 7.49 -2.78
N PRO A 85 25.74 8.28 -3.54
CA PRO A 85 27.04 8.77 -3.09
C PRO A 85 26.96 9.58 -1.79
N ASP A 86 25.79 10.14 -1.49
CA ASP A 86 25.55 10.94 -0.28
C ASP A 86 25.06 10.14 0.94
N ASN A 87 24.89 8.81 0.82
CA ASN A 87 24.52 7.98 1.97
C ASN A 87 25.64 7.95 3.00
N ILE A 88 25.31 8.19 4.26
CA ILE A 88 26.23 8.11 5.40
C ILE A 88 25.86 6.93 6.30
N LEU A 89 26.76 6.56 7.22
CA LEU A 89 26.53 5.45 8.16
C LEU A 89 25.26 5.62 9.00
N ALA A 90 24.85 6.85 9.29
CA ALA A 90 23.63 7.14 10.01
C ALA A 90 22.36 6.69 9.24
N ASP A 91 22.39 6.75 7.91
CA ASP A 91 21.27 6.32 7.07
C ASP A 91 21.07 4.81 7.19
N TYR A 92 22.15 4.02 7.04
CA TYR A 92 22.10 2.58 7.25
C TYR A 92 21.70 2.21 8.68
N SER A 93 22.20 2.94 9.68
CA SER A 93 21.80 2.77 11.08
C SER A 93 20.28 2.95 11.27
N SER A 94 19.67 3.91 10.56
CA SER A 94 18.21 4.08 10.56
C SER A 94 17.47 2.88 9.94
N GLY A 95 18.05 2.26 8.90
CA GLY A 95 17.53 1.02 8.32
C GLY A 95 17.57 -0.16 9.32
N PHE A 96 18.67 -0.30 10.06
CA PHE A 96 18.76 -1.27 11.17
C PHE A 96 17.72 -1.00 12.25
N PHE A 97 17.52 0.26 12.62
CA PHE A 97 16.50 0.66 13.59
C PHE A 97 15.08 0.27 13.11
N ALA A 98 14.75 0.52 11.84
CA ALA A 98 13.46 0.18 11.27
C ALA A 98 13.15 -1.32 11.41
N ALA A 99 14.13 -2.19 11.13
CA ALA A 99 13.98 -3.62 11.34
C ALA A 99 14.00 -4.00 12.83
N LYS A 100 15.14 -3.83 13.51
CA LYS A 100 15.39 -4.35 14.87
C LYS A 100 14.49 -3.75 15.95
N VAL A 101 14.04 -2.50 15.76
CA VAL A 101 13.23 -1.78 16.76
C VAL A 101 11.83 -1.49 16.22
N GLY A 102 11.72 -1.11 14.95
CA GLY A 102 10.44 -0.76 14.32
C GLY A 102 9.50 -1.96 14.18
N VAL A 103 9.98 -3.10 13.66
CA VAL A 103 9.15 -4.30 13.47
C VAL A 103 8.52 -4.79 14.78
N PRO A 104 9.28 -5.03 15.88
CA PRO A 104 8.68 -5.46 17.13
C PRO A 104 7.70 -4.44 17.73
N ARG A 105 7.94 -3.13 17.54
CA ARG A 105 7.04 -2.07 18.01
C ARG A 105 5.72 -2.07 17.23
N LEU A 106 5.80 -2.14 15.90
CA LEU A 106 4.63 -2.20 15.03
C LEU A 106 3.80 -3.44 15.32
N LEU A 107 4.43 -4.62 15.40
CA LEU A 107 3.71 -5.85 15.74
C LEU A 107 3.03 -5.76 17.11
N ARG A 108 3.67 -5.19 18.15
CA ARG A 108 3.02 -4.97 19.45
C ARG A 108 1.81 -4.05 19.34
N MET A 109 1.90 -2.97 18.57
CA MET A 109 0.80 -2.05 18.35
C MET A 109 -0.35 -2.73 17.59
N LEU A 110 -0.05 -3.42 16.48
CA LEU A 110 -1.03 -4.12 15.67
C LEU A 110 -1.72 -5.24 16.46
N LYS A 111 -0.99 -5.96 17.33
CA LYS A 111 -1.56 -6.96 18.25
C LYS A 111 -2.56 -6.33 19.22
N LYS A 112 -2.23 -5.17 19.83
CA LYS A 112 -3.16 -4.43 20.70
C LYS A 112 -4.42 -3.96 19.98
N LEU A 113 -4.32 -3.70 18.67
CA LEU A 113 -5.44 -3.28 17.83
C LEU A 113 -6.21 -4.46 17.19
N ASN A 114 -5.79 -5.71 17.42
CA ASN A 114 -6.32 -6.91 16.75
C ASN A 114 -6.22 -6.83 15.21
N LEU A 115 -5.11 -6.28 14.71
CA LEU A 115 -4.82 -6.12 13.28
C LEU A 115 -3.57 -6.90 12.83
N ALA A 116 -2.84 -7.55 13.73
CA ALA A 116 -1.54 -8.15 13.42
C ALA A 116 -1.59 -9.29 12.38
N ASP A 117 -2.73 -9.95 12.22
CA ASP A 117 -3.04 -11.00 11.24
C ASP A 117 -3.82 -10.46 10.02
N ARG A 118 -4.14 -9.16 10.00
CA ARG A 118 -5.01 -8.50 8.99
C ARG A 118 -4.29 -7.40 8.23
N CYS A 119 -2.98 -7.33 8.36
CA CYS A 119 -2.13 -6.43 7.59
C CYS A 119 -1.38 -7.20 6.50
N THR A 120 -0.87 -6.46 5.53
CA THR A 120 0.05 -6.99 4.52
C THR A 120 1.42 -6.33 4.69
N TRP A 121 2.48 -7.11 4.75
CA TRP A 121 3.85 -6.63 4.78
C TRP A 121 4.50 -6.85 3.42
N PHE A 122 4.90 -5.77 2.75
CA PHE A 122 5.69 -5.83 1.54
C PHE A 122 7.16 -5.78 1.95
N ILE A 123 7.86 -6.89 1.77
CA ILE A 123 9.21 -7.08 2.31
C ILE A 123 10.19 -7.26 1.13
N PRO A 124 11.21 -6.39 1.01
CA PRO A 124 12.30 -6.61 0.07
C PRO A 124 13.09 -7.88 0.42
N GLY A 125 13.56 -8.60 -0.60
CA GLY A 125 14.37 -9.81 -0.40
C GLY A 125 15.60 -9.60 0.49
N HIS A 126 16.30 -8.48 0.34
CA HIS A 126 17.41 -8.10 1.20
C HIS A 126 16.99 -7.94 2.66
N SER A 127 15.86 -7.28 2.94
CA SER A 127 15.32 -7.17 4.30
C SER A 127 14.97 -8.53 4.88
N ALA A 128 14.38 -9.41 4.06
CA ALA A 128 14.03 -10.77 4.46
C ALA A 128 15.27 -11.59 4.89
N GLU A 129 16.38 -11.49 4.15
CA GLU A 129 17.62 -12.22 4.46
C GLU A 129 18.49 -11.55 5.53
N SER A 130 18.43 -10.21 5.65
CA SER A 130 19.23 -9.46 6.63
C SER A 130 18.64 -9.47 8.05
N PHE A 131 17.32 -9.58 8.16
CA PHE A 131 16.59 -9.50 9.41
C PHE A 131 15.66 -10.72 9.62
N PRO A 132 16.19 -11.95 9.57
CA PRO A 132 15.36 -13.16 9.56
C PRO A 132 14.54 -13.31 10.85
N GLU A 133 15.06 -12.89 12.00
CA GLU A 133 14.35 -12.96 13.29
C GLU A 133 13.13 -12.03 13.33
N GLU A 134 13.26 -10.82 12.78
CA GLU A 134 12.17 -9.85 12.72
C GLU A 134 11.12 -10.26 11.69
N VAL A 135 11.57 -10.75 10.53
CA VAL A 135 10.68 -11.23 9.46
C VAL A 135 9.93 -12.48 9.92
N GLN A 136 10.57 -13.37 10.67
CA GLN A 136 9.92 -14.53 11.27
C GLN A 136 8.80 -14.12 12.25
N GLN A 137 9.00 -13.08 13.07
CA GLN A 137 7.94 -12.55 13.94
C GLN A 137 6.74 -12.01 13.16
N VAL A 138 6.98 -11.45 11.97
CA VAL A 138 5.94 -10.97 11.05
C VAL A 138 5.18 -12.17 10.47
N VAL A 139 5.87 -13.20 9.99
CA VAL A 139 5.24 -14.43 9.49
C VAL A 139 4.39 -15.11 10.58
N GLU A 140 4.91 -15.20 11.80
CA GLU A 140 4.22 -15.77 12.96
C GLU A 140 3.00 -14.97 13.41
N SER A 141 2.87 -13.70 12.99
CA SER A 141 1.67 -12.92 13.25
C SER A 141 0.49 -13.34 12.39
N GLY A 142 0.71 -14.16 11.36
CA GLY A 142 -0.31 -14.60 10.41
C GLY A 142 -0.68 -13.55 9.37
N CYS A 143 0.09 -12.46 9.26
CA CYS A 143 -0.12 -11.44 8.24
C CYS A 143 0.24 -11.95 6.84
N GLU A 144 -0.26 -11.25 5.83
CA GLU A 144 0.11 -11.52 4.45
C GLU A 144 1.50 -10.95 4.14
N ILE A 145 2.31 -11.69 3.38
CA ILE A 145 3.61 -11.22 2.87
C ILE A 145 3.51 -10.98 1.36
N GLY A 146 3.77 -9.75 0.94
CA GLY A 146 3.93 -9.34 -0.44
C GLY A 146 5.40 -9.06 -0.78
N LEU A 147 5.71 -9.04 -2.07
CA LEU A 147 7.06 -8.74 -2.57
C LEU A 147 7.29 -7.24 -2.76
N HIS A 148 8.52 -6.80 -2.54
CA HIS A 148 8.91 -5.39 -2.67
C HIS A 148 10.33 -5.20 -3.25
N GLY A 149 10.63 -5.88 -4.37
CA GLY A 149 11.98 -5.95 -4.91
C GLY A 149 12.94 -6.73 -4.01
N TYR A 150 14.23 -6.73 -4.34
CA TYR A 150 15.28 -7.35 -3.53
C TYR A 150 15.95 -6.30 -2.64
N ALA A 151 16.65 -5.34 -3.22
CA ALA A 151 17.32 -4.24 -2.52
C ALA A 151 16.60 -2.90 -2.74
N HIS A 152 15.29 -2.94 -3.00
CA HIS A 152 14.44 -1.77 -3.25
C HIS A 152 14.86 -0.96 -4.50
N GLU A 153 15.31 -1.66 -5.53
CA GLU A 153 15.61 -1.10 -6.85
C GLU A 153 14.34 -0.71 -7.65
N GLY A 154 14.35 0.47 -8.26
CA GLY A 154 13.26 0.93 -9.12
C GLY A 154 13.29 0.24 -10.48
N ALA A 155 12.13 0.04 -11.12
CA ALA A 155 12.04 -0.69 -12.39
C ALA A 155 12.95 -0.10 -13.48
N TYR A 156 13.11 1.22 -13.55
CA TYR A 156 13.98 1.89 -14.54
C TYR A 156 15.47 1.73 -14.28
N GLN A 157 15.88 1.24 -13.10
CA GLN A 157 17.28 0.93 -12.78
C GLN A 157 17.70 -0.46 -13.29
N LEU A 158 16.74 -1.29 -13.71
CA LEU A 158 16.97 -2.67 -14.11
C LEU A 158 16.67 -2.89 -15.59
N THR A 159 17.37 -3.82 -16.23
CA THR A 159 16.88 -4.45 -17.46
C THR A 159 15.70 -5.39 -17.14
N VAL A 160 14.95 -5.81 -18.16
CA VAL A 160 13.81 -6.73 -17.96
C VAL A 160 14.30 -8.09 -17.43
N GLU A 161 15.47 -8.55 -17.88
CA GLU A 161 16.09 -9.78 -17.41
C GLU A 161 16.49 -9.67 -15.94
N GLN A 162 17.08 -8.54 -15.53
CA GLN A 162 17.42 -8.30 -14.13
C GLN A 162 16.17 -8.23 -13.24
N GLU A 163 15.11 -7.60 -13.73
CA GLU A 163 13.82 -7.54 -13.04
C GLU A 163 13.21 -8.94 -12.87
N ARG A 164 13.31 -9.79 -13.89
CA ARG A 164 12.91 -11.21 -13.81
C ARG A 164 13.73 -11.95 -12.75
N ASP A 165 15.05 -11.82 -12.77
CA ASP A 165 15.93 -12.50 -11.81
C ASP A 165 15.63 -12.09 -10.36
N VAL A 166 15.44 -10.78 -10.13
CA VAL A 166 15.00 -10.24 -8.83
C VAL A 166 13.66 -10.84 -8.41
N LEU A 167 12.68 -10.87 -9.32
CA LEU A 167 11.36 -11.38 -9.02
C LEU A 167 11.39 -12.88 -8.67
N THR A 168 12.09 -13.69 -9.46
CA THR A 168 12.26 -15.13 -9.19
C THR A 168 12.92 -15.34 -7.82
N ARG A 169 14.00 -14.60 -7.52
CA ARG A 169 14.70 -14.70 -6.24
C ARG A 169 13.80 -14.35 -5.07
N CYS A 170 13.02 -13.28 -5.17
CA CYS A 170 12.12 -12.84 -4.12
C CYS A 170 10.94 -13.80 -3.91
N ILE A 171 10.39 -14.38 -4.98
CA ILE A 171 9.39 -15.45 -4.90
C ILE A 171 9.94 -16.63 -4.10
N ASP A 172 11.16 -17.08 -4.39
CA ASP A 172 11.79 -18.19 -3.70
C ASP A 172 11.99 -17.91 -2.21
N ILE A 173 12.48 -16.72 -1.85
CA ILE A 173 12.67 -16.30 -0.45
C ILE A 173 11.32 -16.29 0.28
N ALA A 174 10.31 -15.61 -0.27
CA ALA A 174 8.99 -15.51 0.36
C ALA A 174 8.29 -16.87 0.49
N THR A 175 8.45 -17.74 -0.52
CA THR A 175 7.89 -19.09 -0.48
C THR A 175 8.55 -19.95 0.60
N LYS A 176 9.87 -19.83 0.79
CA LYS A 176 10.58 -20.51 1.89
C LYS A 176 10.15 -20.03 3.27
N LEU A 177 9.87 -18.73 3.42
CA LEU A 177 9.46 -18.14 4.68
C LEU A 177 8.02 -18.51 5.07
N THR A 178 7.10 -18.48 4.10
CA THR A 178 5.65 -18.59 4.38
C THR A 178 5.06 -19.95 4.01
N GLY A 179 5.79 -20.78 3.27
CA GLY A 179 5.28 -22.03 2.69
C GLY A 179 4.29 -21.85 1.55
N LYS A 180 4.03 -20.62 1.10
CA LYS A 180 3.08 -20.28 0.03
C LYS A 180 3.72 -19.30 -0.95
N LYS A 181 3.30 -19.35 -2.21
CA LYS A 181 3.72 -18.34 -3.18
C LYS A 181 3.08 -16.98 -2.82
N PRO A 182 3.84 -15.87 -2.88
CA PRO A 182 3.28 -14.55 -2.68
C PRO A 182 2.34 -14.19 -3.85
N VAL A 183 1.23 -13.52 -3.53
CA VAL A 183 0.24 -13.07 -4.54
C VAL A 183 0.19 -11.55 -4.69
N GLY A 184 0.81 -10.83 -3.76
CA GLY A 184 0.90 -9.38 -3.76
C GLY A 184 2.30 -8.89 -4.14
N TYR A 185 2.35 -7.86 -4.98
CA TYR A 185 3.58 -7.15 -5.33
C TYR A 185 3.42 -5.64 -5.11
N ARG A 186 4.45 -4.99 -4.58
CA ARG A 186 4.58 -3.54 -4.55
C ARG A 186 5.87 -3.14 -5.24
N ALA A 187 5.76 -2.31 -6.26
CA ALA A 187 6.95 -1.80 -6.93
C ALA A 187 7.76 -0.88 -6.00
N PRO A 188 9.07 -1.11 -5.83
CA PRO A 188 9.94 -0.12 -5.21
C PRO A 188 9.82 1.24 -5.91
N LEU A 189 9.87 2.31 -5.12
CA LEU A 189 9.68 3.70 -5.61
C LEU A 189 8.34 3.96 -6.29
N TYR A 190 7.43 2.99 -6.23
CA TYR A 190 6.18 3.00 -6.98
C TYR A 190 6.37 3.15 -8.49
N GLN A 191 7.50 2.67 -9.02
CA GLN A 191 7.79 2.73 -10.45
C GLN A 191 7.47 1.38 -11.10
N LEU A 192 6.55 1.39 -12.06
CA LEU A 192 6.23 0.23 -12.90
C LEU A 192 6.59 0.53 -14.35
N ARG A 193 6.92 -0.52 -15.10
CA ARG A 193 6.96 -0.54 -16.57
C ARG A 193 5.94 -1.55 -17.09
N GLU A 194 5.62 -1.46 -18.37
CA GLU A 194 4.80 -2.49 -19.04
C GLU A 194 5.42 -3.88 -18.88
N SER A 195 6.75 -3.98 -19.03
CA SER A 195 7.50 -5.22 -18.77
C SER A 195 7.33 -5.74 -17.34
N THR A 196 7.18 -4.85 -16.36
CA THR A 196 6.92 -5.26 -14.97
C THR A 196 5.55 -5.92 -14.87
N LEU A 197 4.53 -5.35 -15.52
CA LEU A 197 3.17 -5.91 -15.53
C LEU A 197 3.14 -7.28 -16.22
N ASP A 198 3.81 -7.41 -17.37
CA ASP A 198 3.92 -8.67 -18.10
C ASP A 198 4.57 -9.76 -17.23
N LEU A 199 5.64 -9.42 -16.51
CA LEU A 199 6.29 -10.34 -15.58
C LEU A 199 5.36 -10.72 -14.42
N LEU A 200 4.65 -9.76 -13.82
CA LEU A 200 3.73 -10.06 -12.71
C LEU A 200 2.58 -10.98 -13.16
N GLU A 201 2.08 -10.81 -14.37
CA GLU A 201 1.10 -11.71 -14.99
C GLU A 201 1.71 -13.10 -15.25
N GLU A 202 2.92 -13.17 -15.83
CA GLU A 202 3.66 -14.41 -16.10
C GLU A 202 3.83 -15.27 -14.83
N TYR A 203 4.14 -14.64 -13.70
CA TYR A 203 4.33 -15.32 -12.41
C TYR A 203 3.03 -15.52 -11.60
N GLY A 204 1.90 -15.03 -12.10
CA GLY A 204 0.57 -15.26 -11.50
C GLY A 204 0.29 -14.43 -10.25
N PHE A 205 0.79 -13.19 -10.16
CA PHE A 205 0.42 -12.27 -9.09
C PHE A 205 -1.05 -11.85 -9.22
N GLU A 206 -1.79 -11.88 -8.12
CA GLU A 206 -3.21 -11.51 -8.10
C GLU A 206 -3.41 -9.99 -8.05
N TYR A 207 -2.46 -9.27 -7.44
CA TYR A 207 -2.54 -7.82 -7.36
C TYR A 207 -1.16 -7.16 -7.29
N GLY A 208 -1.03 -6.04 -8.02
CA GLY A 208 0.09 -5.12 -7.93
C GLY A 208 -0.36 -3.83 -7.26
N LYS A 209 0.16 -3.50 -6.07
CA LYS A 209 -0.07 -2.21 -5.44
C LYS A 209 1.13 -1.30 -5.71
N SER A 210 1.12 -0.59 -6.83
CA SER A 210 2.00 0.55 -7.05
C SER A 210 1.18 1.82 -6.99
N SER A 211 1.67 2.84 -6.27
CA SER A 211 0.96 4.11 -6.15
C SER A 211 0.80 4.81 -7.51
N PHE A 212 1.59 4.47 -8.54
CA PHE A 212 1.43 5.03 -9.89
C PHE A 212 0.09 4.72 -10.58
N LEU A 213 -0.67 3.73 -10.12
CA LEU A 213 -2.03 3.47 -10.59
C LEU A 213 -3.06 4.25 -9.73
N PHE A 214 -2.90 5.58 -9.60
CA PHE A 214 -3.90 6.47 -8.97
C PHE A 214 -5.17 6.67 -9.84
N HIS A 215 -5.49 5.72 -10.72
CA HIS A 215 -6.66 5.81 -11.62
C HIS A 215 -7.98 5.95 -10.86
N SER A 216 -8.00 5.55 -9.58
CA SER A 216 -9.14 5.73 -8.69
C SER A 216 -8.71 5.74 -7.23
N ASP A 217 -9.24 6.68 -6.45
CA ASP A 217 -9.10 6.67 -4.98
C ASP A 217 -9.97 5.56 -4.33
N ASN A 218 -10.97 5.05 -5.07
CA ASN A 218 -11.86 3.92 -4.75
C ASN A 218 -12.83 3.70 -5.93
N PRO A 219 -13.15 2.47 -6.40
CA PRO A 219 -12.75 1.13 -5.95
C PRO A 219 -11.59 0.51 -6.78
N PRO A 220 -10.98 -0.62 -6.34
CA PRO A 220 -10.01 -1.36 -7.15
C PRO A 220 -10.67 -1.92 -8.43
N TYR A 221 -9.94 -1.86 -9.55
CA TYR A 221 -10.30 -2.47 -10.83
C TYR A 221 -10.00 -3.97 -10.84
#